data_AF-A0A803N9M3-F1
#
_entry.id   AF-A0A803N9M3-F1
#
_cell.length_a   1.000
_cell.length_b   1.000
_cell.length_c   1.000
_cell.angle_alpha   90.00
_cell.angle_beta   90.00
_cell.angle_gamma   90.00
#
_symmetry.space_group_name_H-M   'P 1'
#
loop_
_entity.id
_entity.type
_entity.pdbx_description
1 polymer ?
#
loop_
_entity_poly.entity_id
_entity_poly.type
_entity_poly.pdbx_seq_one_letter_code
_entity_poly.pdbx_strand_id
1 'polypeptide(L)'
;MAVVLKNEGLDALKVESYRESIIIERRITFESSSTLVLKDHQGWKVSNKKEELWELVEHFNIDVENPCVIMTQDKSREFLQSGNAKDKFKATLLQQVDDLLQEIERTLKTANELVQELEISIEPVVRELNELQAKIKTLSVLKNCQIEQTKSRMELKQEYERIMFDVQKKTKHVKSLKQQIAEHSTPVSRHDPEIREKRHYEKLQADKILPEIKEAEAKYQQLEQKRKAYSC
;
A
#
# COMPACT_ATOMS: atom_id res chain seq x y z
N MET A 1 -26.95 -61.93 38.13
CA MET A 1 -25.89 -62.52 37.28
C MET A 1 -24.70 -61.58 37.30
N ALA A 2 -23.47 -62.09 37.31
CA ALA A 2 -22.27 -61.25 37.35
C ALA A 2 -21.26 -61.71 36.29
N VAL A 3 -20.58 -60.74 35.67
CA VAL A 3 -19.47 -60.94 34.74
C VAL A 3 -18.25 -60.25 35.35
N VAL A 4 -17.09 -60.90 35.29
CA VAL A 4 -15.84 -60.36 35.80
C VAL A 4 -14.94 -60.07 34.60
N LEU A 5 -14.52 -58.82 34.48
CA LEU A 5 -13.54 -58.39 33.49
C LEU A 5 -12.20 -58.22 34.17
N LYS A 6 -11.16 -58.71 33.49
CA LYS A 6 -9.78 -58.55 33.94
C LYS A 6 -9.33 -57.11 33.67
N ASN A 7 -8.77 -56.45 34.68
CA ASN A 7 -8.35 -55.04 34.61
C ASN A 7 -6.88 -54.89 35.03
N GLU A 8 -6.00 -55.49 34.24
CA GLU A 8 -4.55 -55.48 34.48
C GLU A 8 -3.80 -55.01 33.23
N GLY A 9 -2.60 -54.44 33.43
CA GLY A 9 -1.73 -53.99 32.35
C GLY A 9 -1.73 -52.48 32.15
N LEU A 10 -1.03 -52.03 31.10
CA LEU A 10 -0.84 -50.61 30.80
C LEU A 10 -2.14 -49.90 30.40
N ASP A 11 -3.14 -50.65 29.97
CA ASP A 11 -4.42 -50.15 29.48
C ASP A 11 -5.59 -50.46 30.44
N ALA A 12 -5.28 -50.60 31.73
CA ALA A 12 -6.29 -50.87 32.74
C ALA A 12 -7.14 -49.61 33.01
N LEU A 13 -8.47 -49.77 33.00
CA LEU A 13 -9.44 -48.70 33.21
C LEU A 13 -9.52 -48.35 34.70
N LYS A 14 -9.34 -47.07 35.03
CA LYS A 14 -9.54 -46.50 36.39
C LYS A 14 -8.96 -47.41 37.49
N VAL A 15 -7.67 -47.73 37.38
CA VAL A 15 -6.94 -48.67 38.26
C VAL A 15 -7.12 -48.33 39.75
N GLU A 16 -7.15 -47.05 40.11
CA GLU A 16 -7.37 -46.61 41.49
C GLU A 16 -8.73 -47.03 42.06
N SER A 17 -9.76 -47.10 41.21
CA SER A 17 -11.14 -47.41 41.62
C SER A 17 -11.46 -48.90 41.54
N TYR A 18 -11.00 -49.60 40.50
CA TYR A 18 -11.36 -51.00 40.25
C TYR A 18 -10.23 -52.00 40.55
N ARG A 19 -8.97 -51.53 40.53
CA ARG A 19 -7.76 -52.34 40.71
C ARG A 19 -7.69 -53.47 39.68
N GLU A 20 -7.51 -54.71 40.11
CA GLU A 20 -7.16 -55.88 39.28
C GLU A 20 -8.34 -56.44 38.46
N SER A 21 -9.58 -56.20 38.87
CA SER A 21 -10.75 -56.68 38.13
C SER A 21 -11.98 -55.80 38.32
N ILE A 22 -12.81 -55.74 37.28
CA ILE A 22 -14.08 -55.02 37.27
C ILE A 22 -15.21 -56.04 37.28
N ILE A 23 -16.05 -56.00 38.32
CA ILE A 23 -17.19 -56.91 38.45
C ILE A 23 -18.46 -56.18 38.03
N ILE A 24 -19.11 -56.66 36.97
CA ILE A 24 -20.36 -56.11 36.45
C ILE A 24 -21.50 -57.03 36.87
N GLU A 25 -22.35 -56.55 37.78
CA GLU A 25 -23.49 -57.30 38.30
C GLU A 25 -24.81 -56.73 37.76
N ARG A 26 -25.62 -57.61 37.16
CA ARG A 26 -27.01 -57.31 36.82
C ARG A 26 -27.93 -57.99 37.83
N ARG A 27 -28.73 -57.18 38.52
CA ARG A 27 -29.78 -57.61 39.46
C ARG A 27 -31.12 -57.49 38.76
N ILE A 28 -31.82 -58.61 38.65
CA ILE A 28 -33.16 -58.68 38.07
C ILE A 28 -34.10 -58.95 39.24
N THR A 29 -35.06 -58.05 39.46
CA THR A 29 -36.07 -58.18 40.52
C THR A 29 -37.38 -58.74 39.95
N PHE A 30 -38.22 -59.31 40.82
CA PHE A 30 -39.51 -59.89 40.44
C PHE A 30 -40.49 -58.82 39.91
N GLU A 31 -40.37 -57.58 40.37
CA GLU A 31 -41.17 -56.42 39.94
C GLU A 31 -40.68 -55.81 38.61
N SER A 32 -40.10 -56.63 37.73
CA SER A 32 -39.56 -56.28 36.41
C SER A 32 -38.50 -55.15 36.36
N SER A 33 -38.01 -54.68 37.50
CA SER A 33 -36.89 -53.73 37.55
C SER A 33 -35.54 -54.45 37.45
N SER A 34 -34.65 -53.93 36.62
CA SER A 34 -33.29 -54.45 36.41
C SER A 34 -32.28 -53.35 36.73
N THR A 35 -31.38 -53.59 37.69
CA THR A 35 -30.31 -52.65 38.07
C THR A 35 -28.95 -53.21 37.70
N LEU A 36 -28.08 -52.37 37.16
CA LEU A 36 -26.69 -52.67 36.90
C LEU A 36 -25.81 -52.04 37.99
N VAL A 37 -24.83 -52.79 38.51
CA VAL A 37 -23.88 -52.31 39.50
C VAL A 37 -22.47 -52.72 39.06
N LEU A 38 -21.56 -51.75 39.00
CA LEU A 38 -20.13 -51.98 38.81
C LEU A 38 -19.44 -52.00 40.17
N LYS A 39 -18.56 -52.98 40.35
CA LYS A 39 -17.85 -53.25 41.60
C LYS A 39 -16.36 -53.43 41.34
N ASP A 40 -15.56 -53.15 42.36
CA ASP A 40 -14.11 -53.39 42.36
C ASP A 40 -13.77 -54.87 42.55
N HIS A 41 -12.47 -55.18 42.54
CA HIS A 41 -11.96 -56.53 42.74
C HIS A 41 -12.35 -57.18 44.08
N GLN A 42 -12.71 -56.40 45.10
CA GLN A 42 -13.17 -56.90 46.41
C GLN A 42 -14.69 -57.00 46.51
N GLY A 43 -15.43 -56.57 45.47
CA GLY A 43 -16.88 -56.57 45.42
C GLY A 43 -17.54 -55.32 46.00
N TRP A 44 -16.76 -54.27 46.34
CA TRP A 44 -17.29 -52.98 46.76
C TRP A 44 -17.92 -52.26 45.58
N LYS A 45 -19.08 -51.64 45.81
CA LYS A 45 -19.79 -50.88 44.79
C LYS A 45 -19.00 -49.62 44.43
N VAL A 46 -18.58 -49.54 43.17
CA VAL A 46 -17.94 -48.34 42.59
C VAL A 46 -18.99 -47.48 41.91
N SER A 47 -19.90 -48.08 41.14
CA SER A 47 -20.91 -47.34 40.39
C SER A 47 -22.19 -48.13 40.08
N ASN A 48 -23.22 -47.41 39.64
CA ASN A 48 -24.46 -47.95 39.09
C ASN A 48 -24.99 -47.11 37.90
N LYS A 49 -24.13 -46.25 37.34
CA LYS A 49 -24.47 -45.38 36.22
C LYS A 49 -24.31 -46.11 34.89
N LYS A 50 -25.21 -45.84 33.95
CA LYS A 50 -25.14 -46.45 32.61
C LYS A 50 -23.96 -45.89 31.81
N GLU A 51 -23.65 -44.62 32.02
CA GLU A 51 -22.57 -43.88 31.37
C GLU A 51 -21.21 -44.52 31.65
N GLU A 52 -21.00 -45.01 32.88
CA GLU A 52 -19.74 -45.67 33.26
C GLU A 52 -19.59 -47.07 32.65
N LEU A 53 -20.71 -47.75 32.38
CA LEU A 53 -20.68 -48.97 31.58
C LEU A 53 -20.32 -48.67 30.12
N TRP A 54 -20.82 -47.57 29.55
CA TRP A 54 -20.47 -47.17 28.18
C TRP A 54 -19.00 -46.79 28.05
N GLU A 55 -18.46 -46.03 28.99
CA GLU A 55 -17.04 -45.69 29.05
C GLU A 55 -16.17 -46.95 29.12
N LEU A 56 -16.61 -47.96 29.89
CA LEU A 56 -15.94 -49.25 29.93
C LEU A 56 -15.98 -49.99 28.58
N VAL A 57 -17.15 -50.04 27.94
CA VAL A 57 -17.34 -50.69 26.63
C VAL A 57 -16.47 -50.01 25.56
N GLU A 58 -16.38 -48.69 25.58
CA GLU A 58 -15.54 -47.90 24.67
C GLU A 58 -14.06 -48.12 24.94
N HIS A 59 -13.63 -48.04 26.21
CA HIS A 59 -12.23 -48.23 26.61
C HIS A 59 -11.68 -49.60 26.22
N PHE A 60 -12.48 -50.66 26.36
CA PHE A 60 -12.09 -52.02 25.97
C PHE A 60 -12.44 -52.37 24.51
N ASN A 61 -12.87 -51.40 23.71
CA ASN A 61 -13.24 -51.57 22.30
C ASN A 61 -14.24 -52.72 22.07
N ILE A 62 -15.23 -52.87 22.94
CA ILE A 62 -16.26 -53.91 22.84
C ILE A 62 -17.38 -53.42 21.93
N ASP A 63 -17.38 -53.87 20.67
CA ASP A 63 -18.47 -53.58 19.74
C ASP A 63 -19.62 -54.59 19.93
N VAL A 64 -20.71 -54.15 20.57
CA VAL A 64 -21.89 -55.00 20.84
C VAL A 64 -22.70 -55.33 19.57
N GLU A 65 -22.54 -54.54 18.51
CA GLU A 65 -23.24 -54.75 17.23
C GLU A 65 -22.48 -55.73 16.32
N ASN A 66 -21.20 -55.98 16.61
CA ASN A 66 -20.40 -56.95 15.88
C ASN A 66 -20.78 -58.39 16.31
N PRO A 67 -21.37 -59.22 15.42
CA PRO A 67 -21.77 -60.58 15.74
C PRO A 67 -20.58 -61.51 16.06
N CYS A 68 -19.35 -61.10 15.73
CA CYS A 68 -18.13 -61.80 16.14
C CYS A 68 -17.70 -61.48 17.58
N VAL A 69 -18.14 -60.34 18.14
CA VAL A 69 -17.90 -59.95 19.54
C VAL A 69 -18.96 -60.55 20.46
N ILE A 70 -20.23 -60.55 20.03
CA ILE A 70 -21.33 -61.23 20.75
C ILE A 70 -21.88 -62.38 19.90
N MET A 71 -21.37 -63.59 20.15
CA MET A 71 -21.79 -64.79 19.44
C MET A 71 -22.82 -65.59 20.24
N THR A 72 -24.11 -65.35 19.98
CA THR A 72 -25.19 -66.21 20.50
C THR A 72 -25.31 -67.49 19.69
N GLN A 73 -25.99 -68.51 20.21
CA GLN A 73 -26.18 -69.78 19.50
C GLN A 73 -26.85 -69.58 18.14
N ASP A 74 -27.89 -68.75 18.07
CA ASP A 74 -28.59 -68.45 16.82
C ASP A 74 -27.74 -67.58 15.88
N LYS A 75 -27.02 -66.57 16.42
CA LYS A 75 -26.12 -65.73 15.62
C LYS A 75 -24.94 -66.51 15.05
N SER A 76 -24.42 -67.49 15.79
CA SER A 76 -23.37 -68.40 15.30
C SER A 76 -23.88 -69.27 14.15
N ARG A 77 -25.14 -69.74 14.22
CA ARG A 77 -25.77 -70.52 13.16
C ARG A 77 -26.02 -69.65 11.93
N GLU A 78 -26.58 -68.45 12.10
CA GLU A 78 -26.79 -67.46 11.04
C GLU A 78 -25.47 -67.07 10.36
N PHE A 79 -24.43 -66.77 11.14
CA PHE A 79 -23.09 -66.44 10.66
C PHE A 79 -22.40 -67.61 9.93
N LEU A 80 -22.60 -68.84 10.37
CA LEU A 80 -22.05 -70.01 9.69
C LEU A 80 -22.82 -70.34 8.40
N GLN A 81 -24.14 -70.09 8.37
CA GLN A 81 -25.06 -70.37 7.27
C GLN A 81 -25.14 -69.29 6.19
N SER A 82 -24.71 -68.04 6.46
CA SER A 82 -24.51 -67.01 5.43
C SER A 82 -23.35 -67.44 4.52
N GLY A 83 -23.69 -68.21 3.50
CA GLY A 83 -22.82 -69.14 2.78
C GLY A 83 -21.74 -68.56 1.86
N ASN A 84 -21.10 -67.44 2.16
CA ASN A 84 -19.95 -66.98 1.39
C ASN A 84 -18.92 -66.26 2.28
N ALA A 85 -17.62 -66.53 2.10
CA ALA A 85 -16.55 -65.92 2.89
C ALA A 85 -16.64 -64.39 2.85
N LYS A 86 -16.98 -63.83 1.68
CA LYS A 86 -17.17 -62.38 1.47
C LYS A 86 -18.26 -61.78 2.36
N ASP A 87 -19.36 -62.49 2.61
CA ASP A 87 -20.46 -61.98 3.43
C ASP A 87 -20.16 -62.08 4.94
N LYS A 88 -19.33 -63.05 5.33
CA LYS A 88 -18.78 -63.17 6.70
C LYS A 88 -17.80 -62.03 7.02
N PHE A 89 -17.04 -61.56 6.02
CA PHE A 89 -16.18 -60.37 6.11
C PHE A 89 -16.96 -59.04 6.00
N LYS A 90 -18.08 -59.02 5.27
CA LYS A 90 -18.98 -57.85 5.20
C LYS A 90 -19.76 -57.59 6.50
N ALA A 91 -19.96 -58.62 7.31
CA ALA A 91 -20.57 -58.49 8.64
C ALA A 91 -19.63 -57.83 9.68
N THR A 92 -18.42 -57.42 9.27
CA THR A 92 -17.42 -56.78 10.13
C THR A 92 -17.19 -55.32 9.69
N LEU A 93 -16.59 -54.53 10.58
CA LEU A 93 -16.29 -53.08 10.48
C LEU A 93 -15.74 -52.59 9.12
N LEU A 94 -15.14 -53.47 8.31
CA LEU A 94 -14.53 -53.11 7.03
C LEU A 94 -15.51 -52.56 5.98
N GLN A 95 -16.76 -53.05 5.93
CA GLN A 95 -17.72 -52.51 4.96
C GLN A 95 -18.10 -51.05 5.30
N GLN A 96 -18.25 -50.74 6.59
CA GLN A 96 -18.50 -49.37 7.04
C GLN A 96 -17.34 -48.44 6.68
N VAL A 97 -16.10 -48.93 6.82
CA VAL A 97 -14.91 -48.17 6.42
C VAL A 97 -14.87 -47.96 4.90
N ASP A 98 -15.18 -48.99 4.10
CA ASP A 98 -15.21 -48.87 2.63
C ASP A 98 -16.28 -47.87 2.15
N ASP A 99 -17.48 -47.90 2.75
CA ASP A 99 -18.56 -46.97 2.43
C ASP A 99 -18.17 -45.53 2.79
N LEU A 100 -17.54 -45.32 3.97
CA LEU A 100 -17.03 -44.01 4.40
C LEU A 100 -15.93 -43.49 3.47
N LEU A 101 -15.00 -44.35 3.04
CA LEU A 101 -13.95 -43.97 2.10
C LEU A 101 -14.54 -43.52 0.77
N GLN A 102 -15.51 -44.27 0.24
CA GLN A 102 -16.19 -43.90 -1.01
C GLN A 102 -16.98 -42.58 -0.89
N GLU A 103 -17.56 -42.29 0.28
CA GLU A 103 -18.24 -41.01 0.53
C GLU A 103 -17.25 -39.83 0.57
N ILE A 104 -16.11 -40.03 1.25
CA ILE A 104 -15.04 -39.03 1.32
C ILE A 104 -14.48 -38.73 -0.08
N GLU A 105 -14.23 -39.76 -0.88
CA GLU A 105 -13.76 -39.59 -2.26
C GLU A 105 -14.73 -38.77 -3.12
N ARG A 106 -16.04 -39.04 -3.00
CA ARG A 106 -17.07 -38.26 -3.71
C ARG A 106 -17.09 -36.81 -3.26
N THR A 107 -17.08 -36.59 -1.95
CA THR A 107 -17.06 -35.23 -1.37
C THR A 107 -15.83 -34.45 -1.82
N LEU A 108 -14.65 -35.08 -1.82
CA LEU A 108 -13.41 -34.47 -2.29
C LEU A 108 -13.49 -34.09 -3.78
N LYS A 109 -14.06 -34.97 -4.60
CA LYS A 109 -14.22 -34.69 -6.03
C LYS A 109 -15.12 -33.46 -6.25
N THR A 110 -16.28 -33.42 -5.60
CA THR A 110 -17.21 -32.28 -5.70
C THR A 110 -16.59 -30.98 -5.17
N ALA A 111 -15.84 -31.05 -4.07
CA ALA A 111 -15.15 -29.88 -3.53
C ALA A 111 -14.09 -29.33 -4.50
N ASN A 112 -13.31 -30.21 -5.14
CA ASN A 112 -12.33 -29.82 -6.14
C ASN A 112 -12.97 -29.19 -7.38
N GLU A 113 -14.08 -29.75 -7.86
CA GLU A 113 -14.86 -29.18 -8.98
C GLU A 113 -15.35 -27.77 -8.63
N LEU A 114 -15.89 -27.57 -7.42
CA LEU A 114 -16.33 -26.25 -6.95
C LEU A 114 -15.18 -25.25 -6.85
N VAL A 115 -14.01 -25.67 -6.35
CA VAL A 115 -12.81 -24.80 -6.29
C VAL A 115 -12.41 -24.35 -7.69
N GLN A 116 -12.36 -25.26 -8.66
CA GLN A 116 -12.03 -24.91 -10.05
C GLN A 116 -13.03 -23.92 -10.65
N GLU A 117 -14.34 -24.11 -10.42
CA GLU A 117 -15.36 -23.16 -10.89
C GLU A 117 -15.18 -21.77 -10.26
N LEU A 118 -14.89 -21.71 -8.96
CA LEU A 118 -14.64 -20.45 -8.26
C LEU A 118 -13.37 -19.75 -8.75
N GLU A 119 -12.28 -20.50 -9.00
CA GLU A 119 -11.04 -19.96 -9.57
C GLU A 119 -11.29 -19.31 -10.94
N ILE A 120 -12.03 -20.00 -11.82
CA ILE A 120 -12.42 -19.49 -13.14
C ILE A 120 -13.30 -18.23 -13.00
N SER A 121 -14.19 -18.19 -12.01
CA SER A 121 -15.06 -17.04 -11.77
C SER A 121 -14.31 -15.81 -11.23
N ILE A 122 -13.26 -16.01 -10.43
CA ILE A 122 -12.46 -14.93 -9.82
C ILE A 122 -11.49 -14.31 -10.82
N GLU A 123 -10.97 -15.08 -11.77
CA GLU A 123 -9.99 -14.63 -12.76
C GLU A 123 -10.37 -13.33 -13.52
N PRO A 124 -11.60 -13.16 -14.06
CA PRO A 124 -12.00 -11.90 -14.70
C PRO A 124 -12.03 -10.71 -13.73
N VAL A 125 -12.43 -10.92 -12.47
CA VAL A 125 -12.48 -9.87 -11.44
C VAL A 125 -11.07 -9.41 -11.09
N VAL A 126 -10.13 -10.34 -10.95
CA VAL A 126 -8.72 -10.03 -10.70
C VAL A 126 -8.12 -9.24 -11.87
N ARG A 127 -8.45 -9.63 -13.12
CA ARG A 127 -8.02 -8.88 -14.31
C ARG A 127 -8.56 -7.44 -14.30
N GLU A 128 -9.85 -7.26 -14.01
CA GLU A 128 -10.47 -5.93 -13.93
C GLU A 128 -9.83 -5.06 -12.83
N LEU A 129 -9.56 -5.63 -11.65
CA LEU A 129 -8.88 -4.92 -10.57
C LEU A 129 -7.47 -4.46 -10.98
N ASN A 130 -6.72 -5.29 -11.68
CA ASN A 130 -5.39 -4.93 -12.18
C ASN A 130 -5.46 -3.79 -13.21
N GLU A 131 -6.44 -3.82 -14.12
CA GLU A 131 -6.67 -2.74 -15.07
C GLU A 131 -7.06 -1.42 -14.39
N LEU A 132 -7.95 -1.47 -13.41
CA LEU A 132 -8.35 -0.31 -12.61
C LEU A 132 -7.16 0.26 -11.82
N GLN A 133 -6.34 -0.61 -11.22
CA GLN A 133 -5.14 -0.18 -10.50
C GLN A 133 -4.13 0.51 -11.44
N ALA A 134 -3.95 0.01 -12.67
CA ALA A 134 -3.13 0.66 -13.67
C ALA A 134 -3.69 2.04 -14.06
N LYS A 135 -5.01 2.15 -14.27
CA LYS A 135 -5.68 3.43 -14.55
C LYS A 135 -5.49 4.45 -13.42
N ILE A 136 -5.63 4.02 -12.16
CA ILE A 136 -5.43 4.87 -10.98
C ILE A 136 -3.99 5.39 -10.93
N LYS A 137 -2.99 4.52 -11.16
CA LYS A 137 -1.58 4.92 -11.21
C LYS A 137 -1.34 5.99 -12.28
N THR A 138 -1.85 5.77 -13.50
CA THR A 138 -1.73 6.75 -14.59
C THR A 138 -2.38 8.09 -14.25
N LEU A 139 -3.60 8.06 -13.69
CA LEU A 139 -4.30 9.28 -13.26
C LEU A 139 -3.55 10.03 -12.16
N SER A 140 -2.92 9.31 -11.23
CA SER A 140 -2.09 9.92 -10.18
C SER A 140 -0.88 10.66 -10.76
N VAL A 141 -0.19 10.05 -11.73
CA VAL A 141 0.94 10.69 -12.44
C VAL A 141 0.47 11.94 -13.21
N LEU A 142 -0.63 11.84 -13.95
CA LEU A 142 -1.20 12.97 -14.68
C LEU A 142 -1.58 14.13 -13.75
N LYS A 143 -2.20 13.82 -12.61
CA LYS A 143 -2.56 14.83 -11.61
C LYS A 143 -1.32 15.54 -11.05
N ASN A 144 -0.25 14.80 -10.75
CA ASN A 144 1.00 15.39 -10.28
C ASN A 144 1.63 16.30 -11.33
N CYS A 145 1.69 15.85 -12.59
CA CYS A 145 2.17 16.67 -13.71
C CYS A 145 1.35 17.97 -13.88
N GLN A 146 0.02 17.90 -13.71
CA GLN A 146 -0.84 19.08 -13.76
C GLN A 146 -0.56 20.06 -12.60
N ILE A 147 -0.27 19.54 -11.40
CA ILE A 147 0.13 20.37 -10.26
C ILE A 147 1.48 21.06 -10.55
N GLU A 148 2.47 20.35 -11.09
CA GLU A 148 3.76 20.93 -11.45
C GLU A 148 3.64 21.98 -12.56
N GLN A 149 2.81 21.72 -13.57
CA GLN A 149 2.55 22.66 -14.65
C GLN A 149 1.86 23.94 -14.13
N THR A 150 0.87 23.80 -13.24
CA THR A 150 0.17 24.96 -12.67
C THR A 150 1.09 25.78 -11.77
N LYS A 151 1.97 25.13 -11.00
CA LYS A 151 3.02 25.80 -10.21
C LYS A 151 3.98 26.58 -11.11
N SER A 152 4.53 25.95 -12.14
CA SER A 152 5.45 26.59 -13.10
C SER A 152 4.80 27.78 -13.80
N ARG A 153 3.52 27.67 -14.18
CA ARG A 153 2.77 28.80 -14.77
C ARG A 153 2.58 29.94 -13.79
N MET A 154 2.36 29.66 -12.51
CA MET A 154 2.21 30.67 -11.47
C MET A 154 3.53 31.41 -11.23
N GLU A 155 4.65 30.69 -11.17
CA GLU A 155 6.00 31.26 -11.03
C GLU A 155 6.33 32.17 -12.23
N LEU A 156 6.06 31.72 -13.45
CA LEU A 156 6.26 32.54 -14.65
C LEU A 156 5.39 33.81 -14.64
N LYS A 157 4.13 33.70 -14.19
CA LYS A 157 3.23 34.84 -14.07
C LYS A 157 3.74 35.87 -13.07
N GLN A 158 4.22 35.42 -11.91
CA GLN A 158 4.78 36.31 -10.88
C GLN A 158 6.03 37.02 -11.39
N GLU A 159 6.94 36.32 -12.07
CA GLU A 159 8.14 36.93 -12.62
C GLU A 159 7.80 37.94 -13.74
N TYR A 160 6.83 37.62 -14.59
CA TYR A 160 6.33 38.55 -15.59
C TYR A 160 5.77 39.83 -14.96
N GLU A 161 4.92 39.71 -13.93
CA GLU A 161 4.36 40.86 -13.21
C GLU A 161 5.46 41.74 -12.58
N ARG A 162 6.49 41.11 -11.99
CA ARG A 162 7.66 41.80 -11.43
C ARG A 162 8.43 42.56 -12.51
N ILE A 163 8.75 41.93 -13.64
CA ILE A 163 9.45 42.57 -14.76
C ILE A 163 8.62 43.74 -15.32
N MET A 164 7.31 43.54 -15.48
CA MET A 164 6.42 44.59 -15.99
C MET A 164 6.38 45.81 -15.06
N PHE A 165 6.40 45.59 -13.74
CA PHE A 165 6.51 46.66 -12.75
C PHE A 165 7.82 47.44 -12.90
N ASP A 166 8.96 46.74 -13.04
CA ASP A 166 10.27 47.36 -13.24
C ASP A 166 10.33 48.16 -14.55
N VAL A 167 9.78 47.60 -15.64
CA VAL A 167 9.67 48.29 -16.94
C VAL A 167 8.84 49.55 -16.80
N GLN A 168 7.70 49.52 -16.10
CA GLN A 168 6.88 50.71 -15.86
C GLN A 168 7.65 51.78 -15.07
N LYS A 169 8.37 51.38 -14.02
CA LYS A 169 9.19 52.30 -13.20
C LYS A 169 10.29 52.96 -14.05
N LYS A 170 11.04 52.16 -14.83
CA LYS A 170 12.07 52.68 -15.74
C LYS A 170 11.47 53.56 -16.84
N THR A 171 10.32 53.21 -17.40
CA THR A 171 9.64 54.01 -18.42
C THR A 171 9.23 55.39 -17.89
N LYS A 172 8.71 55.46 -16.66
CA LYS A 172 8.43 56.74 -15.99
C LYS A 172 9.70 57.56 -15.79
N HIS A 173 10.79 56.93 -15.35
CA HIS A 173 12.07 57.61 -15.17
C HIS A 173 12.65 58.15 -16.50
N VAL A 174 12.63 57.36 -17.57
CA VAL A 174 13.03 57.79 -18.91
C VAL A 174 12.17 58.94 -19.41
N LYS A 175 10.86 58.93 -19.17
CA LYS A 175 9.98 60.06 -19.52
C LYS A 175 10.40 61.34 -18.78
N SER A 176 10.69 61.25 -17.49
CA SER A 176 11.16 62.39 -16.69
C SER A 176 12.51 62.92 -17.17
N LEU A 177 13.48 62.04 -17.46
CA LEU A 177 14.77 62.45 -18.01
C LEU A 177 14.63 63.09 -19.40
N LYS A 178 13.77 62.55 -20.27
CA LYS A 178 13.47 63.17 -21.57
C LYS A 178 12.86 64.57 -21.42
N GLN A 179 11.98 64.76 -20.43
CA GLN A 179 11.42 66.07 -20.11
C GLN A 179 12.52 67.04 -19.65
N GLN A 180 13.40 66.62 -18.73
CA GLN A 180 14.53 67.45 -18.29
C GLN A 180 15.49 67.80 -19.45
N ILE A 181 15.79 66.84 -20.33
CA ILE A 181 16.60 67.11 -21.53
C ILE A 181 15.88 68.12 -22.43
N ALA A 182 14.56 68.00 -22.64
CA ALA A 182 13.80 68.97 -23.42
C ALA A 182 13.83 70.38 -22.79
N GLU A 183 13.67 70.48 -21.47
CA GLU A 183 13.74 71.72 -20.68
C GLU A 183 15.14 72.36 -20.71
N HIS A 184 16.21 71.57 -20.69
CA HIS A 184 17.59 72.08 -20.78
C HIS A 184 18.05 72.33 -22.23
N SER A 185 17.52 71.62 -23.22
CA SER A 185 17.85 71.83 -24.64
C SER A 185 17.24 73.11 -25.22
N THR A 186 16.12 73.57 -24.67
CA THR A 186 15.47 74.83 -25.09
C THR A 186 16.34 76.08 -24.85
N PRO A 187 16.93 76.31 -23.66
CA PRO A 187 17.84 77.42 -23.45
C PRO A 187 19.17 77.27 -24.20
N VAL A 188 19.67 76.04 -24.41
CA VAL A 188 20.84 75.81 -25.26
C VAL A 188 20.56 76.23 -26.71
N SER A 189 19.39 75.89 -27.25
CA SER A 189 18.97 76.33 -28.59
C SER A 189 18.75 77.86 -28.68
N ARG A 190 18.41 78.54 -27.57
CA ARG A 190 18.32 80.01 -27.51
C ARG A 190 19.68 80.70 -27.51
N HIS A 191 20.69 80.10 -26.90
CA HIS A 191 22.07 80.62 -26.91
C HIS A 191 22.89 80.18 -28.12
N ASP A 192 22.40 79.22 -28.90
CA ASP A 192 23.03 78.79 -30.16
C ASP A 192 23.32 79.93 -31.16
N PRO A 193 22.41 80.89 -31.43
CA PRO A 193 22.71 82.05 -32.28
C PRO A 193 23.78 82.97 -31.68
N GLU A 194 23.78 83.22 -30.37
CA GLU A 194 24.78 84.07 -29.68
C GLU A 194 26.16 83.40 -29.66
N ILE A 195 26.21 82.09 -29.44
CA ILE A 195 27.45 81.29 -29.52
C ILE A 195 27.96 81.27 -30.96
N ARG A 196 27.07 81.18 -31.96
CA ARG A 196 27.43 81.22 -33.38
C ARG A 196 27.94 82.60 -33.80
N GLU A 197 27.33 83.66 -33.30
CA GLU A 197 27.73 85.05 -33.55
C GLU A 197 29.07 85.36 -32.87
N LYS A 198 29.25 84.95 -31.61
CA LYS A 198 30.54 85.06 -30.90
C LYS A 198 31.66 84.33 -31.64
N ARG A 199 31.43 83.11 -32.11
CA ARG A 199 32.39 82.37 -32.96
C ARG A 199 32.68 83.07 -34.29
N HIS A 200 31.71 83.78 -34.86
CA HIS A 200 31.91 84.55 -36.08
C HIS A 200 32.82 85.76 -35.85
N TYR A 201 32.59 86.53 -34.78
CA TYR A 201 33.44 87.66 -34.42
C TYR A 201 34.84 87.22 -33.96
N GLU A 202 34.97 86.12 -33.22
CA GLU A 202 36.27 85.54 -32.86
C GLU A 202 37.08 85.16 -34.11
N LYS A 203 36.44 84.56 -35.12
CA LYS A 203 37.08 84.30 -36.42
C LYS A 203 37.47 85.58 -37.15
N LEU A 204 36.58 86.57 -37.22
CA LEU A 204 36.85 87.84 -37.90
C LEU A 204 38.01 88.60 -37.23
N GLN A 205 38.08 88.55 -35.90
CA GLN A 205 39.15 89.15 -35.12
C GLN A 205 40.49 88.45 -35.36
N ALA A 206 40.50 87.11 -35.44
CA ALA A 206 41.71 86.33 -35.73
C ALA A 206 42.20 86.51 -37.17
N ASP A 207 41.30 86.51 -38.16
CA ASP A 207 41.65 86.47 -39.58
C ASP A 207 41.95 87.86 -40.19
N LYS A 208 41.32 88.94 -39.69
CA LYS A 208 41.49 90.30 -40.25
C LYS A 208 42.09 91.30 -39.29
N ILE A 209 41.55 91.41 -38.07
CA ILE A 209 41.91 92.50 -37.17
C ILE A 209 43.29 92.29 -36.55
N LEU A 210 43.63 91.07 -36.12
CA LEU A 210 44.95 90.76 -35.54
C LEU A 210 46.11 91.00 -36.51
N PRO A 211 46.03 90.57 -37.79
CA PRO A 211 47.03 90.89 -38.80
C PRO A 211 47.19 92.40 -39.03
N GLU A 212 46.08 93.14 -39.17
CA GLU A 212 46.11 94.59 -39.42
C GLU A 212 46.71 95.37 -38.25
N ILE A 213 46.42 94.98 -37.00
CA ILE A 213 47.03 95.57 -35.80
C ILE A 213 48.54 95.29 -35.78
N LYS A 214 48.96 94.05 -36.06
CA LYS A 214 50.40 93.72 -36.14
C LYS A 214 51.11 94.53 -37.22
N GLU A 215 50.45 94.76 -38.34
CA GLU A 215 51.00 95.57 -39.44
C GLU A 215 51.08 97.06 -39.06
N ALA A 216 50.08 97.59 -38.36
CA ALA A 216 50.07 98.95 -37.86
C ALA A 216 51.10 99.17 -36.73
N GLU A 217 51.27 98.20 -35.82
CA GLU A 217 52.32 98.21 -34.79
C GLU A 217 53.70 98.17 -35.42
N ALA A 218 53.91 97.35 -36.45
CA ALA A 218 55.17 97.34 -37.20
C ALA A 218 55.45 98.71 -37.86
N LYS A 219 54.43 99.36 -38.44
CA LYS A 219 54.53 100.72 -38.99
C LYS A 219 54.84 101.76 -37.91
N TYR A 220 54.21 101.66 -36.74
CA TYR A 220 54.45 102.56 -35.61
C TYR A 220 55.87 102.40 -35.04
N GLN A 221 56.35 101.16 -34.86
CA GLN A 221 57.71 100.87 -34.44
C GLN A 221 58.74 101.39 -35.43
N GLN A 222 58.49 101.27 -36.74
CA GLN A 222 59.34 101.87 -37.77
C GLN A 222 59.38 103.40 -37.69
N LEU A 223 58.24 104.05 -37.39
CA LEU A 223 58.17 105.50 -37.19
C LEU A 223 58.86 105.94 -35.89
N GLU A 224 58.76 105.17 -34.82
CA GLU A 224 59.44 105.44 -33.54
C GLU A 224 60.96 105.27 -33.66
N GLN A 225 61.42 104.26 -34.38
CA GLN A 225 62.84 104.09 -34.72
C GLN A 225 63.36 105.26 -35.57
N LYS A 226 62.58 105.73 -36.56
CA LYS A 226 62.91 106.95 -37.31
C LYS A 226 62.95 108.18 -36.41
N ARG A 227 61.99 108.35 -35.49
CA ARG A 227 61.97 109.47 -34.53
C ARG A 227 63.16 109.46 -33.57
N LYS A 228 63.62 108.29 -33.12
CA LYS A 228 64.85 108.15 -32.31
C LYS A 228 66.13 108.43 -33.12
N ALA A 229 66.13 108.14 -34.43
CA ALA A 229 67.24 108.47 -35.32
C ALA A 229 67.35 109.98 -35.67
N TYR A 230 66.27 110.76 -35.51
CA TYR A 230 66.26 112.22 -35.71
C TYR A 230 66.60 113.03 -34.43
N SER A 231 66.95 112.37 -33.32
CA SER A 231 67.28 113.00 -32.02
C SER A 231 68.77 112.85 -31.63
N CYS A 232 69.66 112.62 -32.61
CA CYS A 232 71.12 112.69 -32.47
C CYS A 232 71.69 113.73 -33.43
#